data_AF-A0AAQ5YBN5-F1
#
_entry.id   AF-A0AAQ5YBN5-F1
#
_cell.length_a   1.000
_cell.length_b   1.000
_cell.length_c   1.000
_cell.angle_alpha   90.00
_cell.angle_beta   90.00
_cell.angle_gamma   90.00
#
_symmetry.space_group_name_H-M   'P 1'
#
loop_
_entity.id
_entity.type
_entity.pdbx_description
1 polymer ?
#
loop_
_entity_poly.entity_id
_entity_poly.type
_entity_poly.pdbx_seq_one_letter_code
_entity_poly.pdbx_strand_id
1 'polypeptide(L)'
;MRRLTRKKALTLVKELDAFPKVPESYVESTASGGTVSLIAFTVMAVLAFLEFFVYRNTWMKYEYEVDKDFSSKLKINVDITVAMRCQYIGADVLDLAETMVASDGLKYEPVNFELSPQQRLWQMTLLHIQERLRVEHSLQDLLFKAAIKGSPPAQTQGEDSSTSLSACRIHGHLYVNKVAGNFHITVGKSIPHPRGHAHLAALVSHDSFNFSHRIDHLSFGEAIPGIISPLDGTEKVSADSNHMFQYFITIVPTKLNTYKVSAETHQYSVTEQERVINHAAGSHGVSGIFMKYDISSLMVKVTETHMPLWQFLIRLCGIIGGIFSTTGMIHSLVGFLVDVICCRFQMGIYKPTKHINTHISEGFIFSSSLIFFK
;
A
#
# COMPACT_ATOMS: atom_id res chain seq x y z
N MET A 1 -6.79 41.75 25.88
CA MET A 1 -6.18 40.70 26.73
C MET A 1 -4.87 41.23 27.32
N ARG A 2 -4.75 41.21 28.65
CA ARG A 2 -3.74 41.93 29.46
C ARG A 2 -2.34 41.32 29.32
N ARG A 3 -1.34 42.16 28.99
CA ARG A 3 0.09 41.85 29.15
C ARG A 3 0.37 41.57 30.64
N LEU A 4 0.47 40.30 31.02
CA LEU A 4 1.03 39.90 32.31
C LEU A 4 2.49 40.34 32.36
N THR A 5 2.77 41.36 33.16
CA THR A 5 4.13 41.81 33.47
C THR A 5 4.93 40.63 34.01
N ARG A 6 6.07 40.33 33.41
CA ARG A 6 6.99 39.21 33.71
C ARG A 6 7.19 38.93 35.21
N LYS A 7 7.17 40.00 36.04
CA LYS A 7 7.25 39.93 37.51
C LYS A 7 6.06 39.22 38.17
N LYS A 8 4.83 39.43 37.69
CA LYS A 8 3.61 38.77 38.21
C LYS A 8 3.54 37.28 37.85
N ALA A 9 4.05 36.90 36.68
CA ALA A 9 4.19 35.50 36.30
C ALA A 9 5.25 34.79 37.16
N LEU A 10 6.38 35.45 37.43
CA LEU A 10 7.42 34.94 38.33
C LEU A 10 6.91 34.72 39.75
N THR A 11 6.08 35.62 40.30
CA THR A 11 5.48 35.41 41.63
C THR A 11 4.44 34.30 41.64
N LEU A 12 3.63 34.15 40.59
CA LEU A 12 2.66 33.04 40.46
C LEU A 12 3.36 31.67 40.35
N VAL A 13 4.46 31.61 39.59
CA VAL A 13 5.28 30.39 39.48
C VAL A 13 5.96 30.07 40.82
N LYS A 14 6.31 31.09 41.62
CA LYS A 14 6.93 30.93 42.93
C LYS A 14 5.92 30.55 44.04
N GLU A 15 4.65 30.91 43.89
CA GLU A 15 3.56 30.47 44.79
C GLU A 15 3.05 29.06 44.49
N LEU A 16 3.23 28.57 43.25
CA LEU A 16 2.95 27.18 42.87
C LEU A 16 4.09 26.21 43.21
N ASP A 17 5.20 26.71 43.76
CA ASP A 17 6.36 25.92 44.17
C ASP A 17 6.08 25.27 45.54
N ALA A 18 5.44 24.11 45.52
CA ALA A 18 4.98 23.38 46.71
C ALA A 18 6.08 22.64 47.49
N PHE A 19 7.36 22.83 47.14
CA PHE A 19 8.48 22.09 47.72
C PHE A 19 9.48 22.99 48.47
N PRO A 20 9.92 22.60 49.68
CA PRO A 20 10.91 23.35 50.44
C PRO A 20 12.27 23.32 49.72
N LYS A 21 12.85 24.50 49.47
CA LYS A 21 14.15 24.61 48.82
C LYS A 21 15.26 24.13 49.74
N VAL A 22 16.10 23.24 49.21
CA VAL A 22 17.30 22.75 49.91
C VAL A 22 18.29 23.90 50.10
N PRO A 23 18.98 23.99 51.26
CA PRO A 23 19.97 25.04 51.50
C PRO A 23 21.10 24.99 50.46
N GLU A 24 21.55 26.15 50.00
CA GLU A 24 22.57 26.30 48.94
C GLU A 24 23.90 25.59 49.27
N SER A 25 24.18 25.33 50.56
CA SER A 25 25.35 24.55 51.00
C SER A 25 25.34 23.08 50.57
N TYR A 26 24.18 22.53 50.16
CA TYR A 26 24.01 21.16 49.69
C TYR A 26 23.80 21.09 48.16
N VAL A 27 24.15 22.16 47.43
CA VAL A 27 23.97 22.26 45.99
C VAL A 27 25.32 22.58 45.33
N GLU A 28 26.04 21.56 44.89
CA GLU A 28 27.19 21.78 44.02
C GLU A 28 26.73 21.88 42.56
N SER A 29 26.66 23.11 42.04
CA SER A 29 26.36 23.36 40.63
C SER A 29 27.62 23.16 39.78
N THR A 30 27.69 22.06 39.03
CA THR A 30 28.74 21.84 38.04
C THR A 30 28.28 22.33 36.66
N ALA A 31 29.10 23.16 35.99
CA ALA A 31 28.78 23.72 34.67
C ALA A 31 28.61 22.64 33.58
N SER A 32 29.31 21.50 33.72
CA SER A 32 29.18 20.34 32.84
C SER A 32 27.85 19.60 33.04
N GLY A 33 27.38 19.46 34.28
CA GLY A 33 26.11 18.78 34.60
C GLY A 33 24.89 19.50 34.03
N GLY A 34 24.86 20.84 34.10
CA GLY A 34 23.78 21.65 33.52
C GLY A 34 23.65 21.50 32.00
N THR A 35 24.76 21.38 31.29
CA THR A 35 24.77 21.22 29.82
C THR A 35 24.25 19.84 29.41
N VAL A 36 24.63 18.78 30.12
CA VAL A 36 24.15 17.41 29.86
C VAL A 36 22.65 17.31 30.10
N SER A 37 22.14 17.90 31.19
CA SER A 37 20.70 17.96 31.47
C SER A 37 19.93 18.70 30.37
N LEU A 38 20.44 19.83 29.86
CA LEU A 38 19.81 20.58 28.78
C LEU A 38 19.71 19.76 27.49
N ILE A 39 20.77 19.02 27.15
CA ILE A 39 20.77 18.12 25.99
C ILE A 39 19.74 17.00 26.20
N ALA A 40 19.72 16.37 27.38
CA ALA A 40 18.77 15.31 27.69
C ALA A 40 17.30 15.78 27.60
N PHE A 41 16.97 16.98 28.12
CA PHE A 41 15.65 17.59 27.98
C PHE A 41 15.29 17.90 26.53
N THR A 42 16.25 18.38 25.74
CA THR A 42 16.04 18.64 24.31
C THR A 42 15.74 17.34 23.56
N VAL A 43 16.52 16.29 23.82
CA VAL A 43 16.32 14.96 23.23
C VAL A 43 14.97 14.35 23.65
N MET A 44 14.60 14.45 24.93
CA MET A 44 13.27 14.04 25.43
C MET A 44 12.14 14.73 24.67
N ALA A 45 12.23 16.05 24.50
CA ALA A 45 11.22 16.84 23.80
C ALA A 45 11.09 16.44 22.32
N VAL A 46 12.22 16.25 21.63
CA VAL A 46 12.24 15.81 20.22
C VAL A 46 11.63 14.42 20.07
N LEU A 47 12.01 13.46 20.91
CA LEU A 47 11.47 12.10 20.84
C LEU A 47 9.98 12.05 21.20
N ALA A 48 9.53 12.80 22.20
CA ALA A 48 8.11 12.93 22.52
C ALA A 48 7.31 13.55 21.35
N PHE A 49 7.88 14.56 20.67
CA PHE A 49 7.27 15.16 19.49
C PHE A 49 7.16 14.16 18.35
N LEU A 50 8.23 13.43 18.02
CA LEU A 50 8.21 12.38 17.00
C LEU A 50 7.20 11.27 17.33
N GLU A 51 7.15 10.84 18.59
CA GLU A 51 6.21 9.84 19.07
C GLU A 51 4.75 10.33 18.94
N PHE A 52 4.50 11.63 19.12
CA PHE A 52 3.18 12.21 18.85
C PHE A 52 2.81 12.15 17.37
N PHE A 53 3.74 12.37 16.42
CA PHE A 53 3.44 12.17 14.99
C PHE A 53 3.16 10.70 14.67
N VAL A 54 3.91 9.78 15.27
CA VAL A 54 3.66 8.33 15.13
C VAL A 54 2.28 7.98 15.66
N TYR A 55 1.91 8.48 16.83
CA TYR A 55 0.58 8.29 17.41
C TYR A 55 -0.53 8.84 16.49
N ARG A 56 -0.31 9.99 15.83
CA ARG A 56 -1.30 10.59 14.92
C ARG A 56 -1.42 9.87 13.57
N ASN A 57 -0.45 9.04 13.21
CA ASN A 57 -0.48 8.27 11.97
C ASN A 57 -1.26 6.96 12.17
N THR A 58 -2.02 6.58 11.15
CA THR A 58 -2.66 5.26 11.05
C THR A 58 -1.78 4.31 10.27
N TRP A 59 -1.98 3.01 10.53
CA TRP A 59 -1.31 1.89 9.85
C TRP A 59 -2.35 0.88 9.36
N MET A 60 -2.07 0.26 8.22
CA MET A 60 -2.93 -0.77 7.65
C MET A 60 -2.55 -2.13 8.22
N LYS A 61 -3.54 -2.84 8.76
CA LYS A 61 -3.38 -4.20 9.29
C LYS A 61 -4.00 -5.19 8.32
N TYR A 62 -3.19 -6.12 7.84
CA TYR A 62 -3.57 -7.19 6.92
C TYR A 62 -3.78 -8.49 7.71
N GLU A 63 -5.01 -8.98 7.70
CA GLU A 63 -5.39 -10.26 8.32
C GLU A 63 -5.88 -11.22 7.23
N TYR A 64 -5.49 -12.49 7.31
CA TYR A 64 -5.96 -13.52 6.39
C TYR A 64 -7.09 -14.30 7.05
N GLU A 65 -8.25 -14.31 6.40
CA GLU A 65 -9.44 -15.03 6.82
C GLU A 65 -9.89 -15.96 5.69
N VAL A 66 -10.74 -16.96 6.00
CA VAL A 66 -11.35 -17.80 4.96
C VAL A 66 -12.59 -17.10 4.43
N ASP A 67 -12.74 -17.05 3.11
CA ASP A 67 -13.94 -16.53 2.50
C ASP A 67 -15.13 -17.46 2.77
N LYS A 68 -16.21 -16.90 3.32
CA LYS A 68 -17.44 -17.64 3.66
C LYS A 68 -18.60 -17.33 2.72
N ASP A 69 -18.44 -16.32 1.87
CA ASP A 69 -19.51 -15.89 0.98
C ASP A 69 -19.33 -16.51 -0.41
N PHE A 70 -20.06 -17.59 -0.66
CA PHE A 70 -20.10 -18.28 -1.95
C PHE A 70 -21.33 -17.92 -2.79
N SER A 71 -22.28 -17.15 -2.24
CA SER A 71 -23.56 -16.85 -2.90
C SER A 71 -23.53 -15.54 -3.68
N SER A 72 -22.63 -14.62 -3.34
CA SER A 72 -22.51 -13.35 -4.06
C SER A 72 -22.01 -13.57 -5.48
N LYS A 73 -22.42 -12.66 -6.37
CA LYS A 73 -21.90 -12.60 -7.74
C LYS A 73 -20.62 -11.77 -7.75
N LEU A 74 -19.65 -12.22 -8.54
CA LEU A 74 -18.43 -11.48 -8.80
C LEU A 74 -18.67 -10.51 -9.96
N LYS A 75 -18.42 -9.22 -9.72
CA LYS A 75 -18.42 -8.20 -10.77
C LYS A 75 -17.07 -8.21 -11.48
N ILE A 76 -17.04 -8.34 -12.80
CA ILE A 76 -15.82 -8.18 -13.61
C ILE A 76 -15.95 -6.86 -14.36
N ASN A 77 -15.02 -5.93 -14.17
CA ASN A 77 -14.93 -4.69 -14.93
C ASN A 77 -13.88 -4.87 -16.02
N VAL A 78 -14.28 -4.66 -17.27
CA VAL A 78 -13.46 -4.92 -18.45
C VAL A 78 -13.37 -3.65 -19.27
N ASP A 79 -12.17 -3.30 -19.70
CA ASP A 79 -11.89 -2.31 -20.74
C ASP A 79 -10.69 -2.81 -21.55
N ILE A 80 -10.97 -3.43 -22.71
CA ILE A 80 -9.97 -4.09 -23.55
C ILE A 80 -10.17 -3.64 -25.00
N THR A 81 -9.10 -3.22 -25.65
CA THR A 81 -9.10 -2.87 -27.07
C THR A 81 -8.44 -3.97 -27.90
N VAL A 82 -9.15 -4.55 -28.86
CA VAL A 82 -8.67 -5.62 -29.74
C VAL A 82 -8.52 -5.08 -31.18
N ALA A 83 -7.44 -5.44 -31.88
CA ALA A 83 -7.12 -5.04 -33.25
C ALA A 83 -8.01 -5.72 -34.33
N MET A 84 -9.30 -5.81 -34.07
CA MET A 84 -10.32 -6.33 -34.99
C MET A 84 -11.56 -5.45 -34.96
N ARG A 85 -12.34 -5.47 -36.05
CA ARG A 85 -13.63 -4.77 -36.11
C ARG A 85 -14.65 -5.42 -35.17
N CYS A 86 -15.45 -4.59 -34.50
CA CYS A 86 -16.47 -5.04 -33.53
C CYS A 86 -17.50 -6.04 -34.07
N GLN A 87 -17.75 -6.05 -35.38
CA GLN A 87 -18.70 -6.99 -36.01
C GLN A 87 -18.22 -8.44 -36.04
N TYR A 88 -16.90 -8.67 -35.91
CA TYR A 88 -16.28 -9.99 -36.04
C TYR A 88 -15.78 -10.58 -34.73
N ILE A 89 -16.00 -9.92 -33.60
CA ILE A 89 -15.55 -10.40 -32.29
C ILE A 89 -16.71 -10.48 -31.31
N GLY A 90 -16.66 -11.47 -30.42
CA GLY A 90 -17.60 -11.64 -29.33
C GLY A 90 -16.84 -11.97 -28.04
N ALA A 91 -17.27 -11.36 -26.95
CA ALA A 91 -16.76 -11.62 -25.61
C ALA A 91 -17.82 -12.36 -24.79
N ASP A 92 -17.43 -13.48 -24.20
CA ASP A 92 -18.33 -14.36 -23.45
C ASP A 92 -17.64 -14.93 -22.22
N VAL A 93 -18.47 -15.31 -21.24
CA VAL A 93 -18.00 -16.02 -20.03
C VAL A 93 -18.63 -17.40 -19.98
N LEU A 94 -17.78 -18.39 -19.78
CA LEU A 94 -18.18 -19.75 -19.44
C LEU A 94 -17.71 -20.05 -18.01
N ASP A 95 -18.63 -20.40 -17.11
CA ASP A 95 -18.27 -20.84 -15.78
C ASP A 95 -17.94 -22.35 -15.75
N LEU A 96 -17.38 -22.84 -14.63
CA LEU A 96 -17.07 -24.26 -14.44
C LEU A 96 -18.31 -25.17 -14.52
N ALA A 97 -19.51 -24.62 -14.33
CA ALA A 97 -20.77 -25.33 -14.50
C ALA A 97 -21.25 -25.36 -15.96
N GLU A 98 -20.42 -24.87 -16.90
CA GLU A 98 -20.73 -24.70 -18.33
C GLU A 98 -22.00 -23.87 -18.58
N THR A 99 -22.41 -23.07 -17.60
CA THR A 99 -23.55 -22.16 -17.75
C THR A 99 -23.07 -20.85 -18.34
N MET A 100 -23.71 -20.44 -19.42
CA MET A 100 -23.44 -19.15 -20.04
C MET A 100 -24.00 -18.04 -19.17
N VAL A 101 -23.13 -17.10 -18.82
CA VAL A 101 -23.53 -15.83 -18.22
C VAL A 101 -23.73 -14.83 -19.35
N ALA A 102 -24.90 -14.19 -19.40
CA ALA A 102 -25.18 -13.18 -20.42
C ALA A 102 -24.20 -12.01 -20.33
N SER A 103 -23.54 -11.69 -21.44
CA SER A 103 -22.60 -10.57 -21.59
C SER A 103 -23.29 -9.22 -21.84
N ASP A 104 -24.55 -9.05 -21.42
CA ASP A 104 -25.40 -7.88 -21.76
C ASP A 104 -24.84 -6.54 -21.25
N GLY A 105 -23.94 -6.56 -20.27
CA GLY A 105 -23.29 -5.36 -19.73
C GLY A 105 -22.06 -4.86 -20.50
N LEU A 106 -21.63 -5.56 -21.56
CA LEU A 106 -20.48 -5.19 -22.38
C LEU A 106 -20.89 -4.38 -23.62
N LYS A 107 -20.19 -3.26 -23.83
CA LYS A 107 -20.35 -2.38 -24.99
C LYS A 107 -19.16 -2.51 -25.93
N TYR A 108 -19.44 -2.44 -27.22
CA TYR A 108 -18.45 -2.55 -28.30
C TYR A 108 -18.38 -1.22 -29.05
N GLU A 109 -17.24 -0.55 -28.96
CA GLU A 109 -17.00 0.74 -29.62
C GLU A 109 -15.90 0.62 -30.68
N PRO A 110 -16.14 1.04 -31.94
CA PRO A 110 -15.10 1.03 -32.95
C PRO A 110 -14.08 2.13 -32.67
N VAL A 111 -12.80 1.77 -32.58
CA VAL A 111 -11.69 2.68 -32.24
C VAL A 111 -10.47 2.40 -33.12
N ASN A 112 -9.47 3.28 -33.06
CA ASN A 112 -8.15 3.01 -33.60
C ASN A 112 -7.32 2.22 -32.58
N PHE A 113 -6.53 1.26 -33.06
CA PHE A 113 -5.65 0.48 -32.19
C PHE A 113 -4.52 1.35 -31.60
N GLU A 114 -3.95 2.22 -32.44
CA GLU A 114 -2.86 3.12 -32.07
C GLU A 114 -3.34 4.22 -31.12
N LEU A 115 -2.56 4.44 -30.06
CA LEU A 115 -2.81 5.51 -29.09
C LEU A 115 -2.21 6.83 -29.53
N SER A 116 -2.85 7.93 -29.11
CA SER A 116 -2.26 9.25 -29.23
C SER A 116 -0.94 9.35 -28.44
N PRO A 117 -0.02 10.25 -28.82
CA PRO A 117 1.27 10.41 -28.12
C PRO A 117 1.11 10.66 -26.61
N GLN A 118 0.08 11.42 -26.20
CA GLN A 118 -0.22 11.69 -24.80
C GLN A 118 -0.69 10.45 -24.04
N GLN A 119 -1.56 9.63 -24.65
CA GLN A 119 -2.03 8.39 -24.06
C GLN A 119 -0.91 7.36 -23.95
N ARG A 120 -0.03 7.28 -24.97
CA ARG A 120 1.13 6.38 -24.94
C ARG A 120 2.10 6.74 -23.81
N LEU A 121 2.31 8.03 -23.56
CA LEU A 121 3.12 8.49 -22.42
C LEU A 121 2.50 8.09 -21.08
N TRP A 122 1.19 8.22 -20.95
CA TRP A 122 0.46 7.78 -19.75
C TRP A 122 0.60 6.28 -19.52
N GLN A 123 0.39 5.47 -20.56
CA GLN A 123 0.54 4.02 -20.49
C GLN A 123 1.97 3.62 -20.09
N MET A 124 3.00 4.24 -20.68
CA MET A 124 4.40 4.00 -20.29
C MET A 124 4.66 4.35 -18.82
N THR A 125 4.08 5.45 -18.33
CA THR A 125 4.18 5.86 -16.92
C THR A 125 3.53 4.83 -16.00
N LEU A 126 2.34 4.34 -16.37
CA LEU A 126 1.61 3.32 -15.60
C LEU A 126 2.40 2.02 -15.51
N LEU A 127 2.95 1.54 -16.62
CA LEU A 127 3.81 0.35 -16.66
C LEU A 127 5.07 0.52 -15.79
N HIS A 128 5.69 1.70 -15.81
CA HIS A 128 6.85 1.98 -14.96
C HIS A 128 6.51 1.95 -13.46
N ILE A 129 5.36 2.52 -13.09
CA ILE A 129 4.86 2.46 -11.71
C ILE A 129 4.62 1.01 -11.31
N GLN A 130 3.95 0.23 -12.16
CA GLN A 130 3.65 -1.17 -11.89
C GLN A 130 4.90 -2.03 -11.68
N GLU A 131 5.93 -1.85 -12.50
CA GLU A 131 7.21 -2.57 -12.34
C GLU A 131 7.86 -2.26 -10.99
N ARG A 132 7.85 -0.98 -10.57
CA ARG A 132 8.38 -0.58 -9.25
C ARG A 132 7.58 -1.19 -8.09
N LEU A 133 6.26 -1.24 -8.22
CA LEU A 133 5.38 -1.85 -7.22
C LEU A 133 5.58 -3.36 -7.08
N ARG A 134 5.93 -4.04 -8.19
CA ARG A 134 6.22 -5.48 -8.18
C ARG A 134 7.50 -5.80 -7.40
N VAL A 135 8.49 -4.91 -7.45
CA VAL A 135 9.79 -5.08 -6.77
C VAL A 135 9.69 -4.74 -5.28
N GLU A 136 8.97 -3.68 -4.92
CA GLU A 136 8.86 -3.21 -3.54
C GLU A 136 7.49 -3.56 -2.94
N HIS A 137 7.33 -4.80 -2.47
CA HIS A 137 6.11 -5.30 -1.82
C HIS A 137 5.63 -4.44 -0.61
N SER A 138 6.52 -3.64 0.00
CA SER A 138 6.21 -2.73 1.11
C SER A 138 5.55 -1.40 0.68
N LEU A 139 5.44 -1.11 -0.62
CA LEU A 139 4.86 0.14 -1.14
C LEU A 139 3.33 0.12 -1.28
N GLN A 140 2.66 -0.99 -1.00
CA GLN A 140 1.18 -1.04 -1.01
C GLN A 140 0.56 0.00 -0.07
N ASP A 141 1.24 0.29 1.05
CA ASP A 141 0.85 1.33 2.02
C ASP A 141 1.01 2.76 1.48
N LEU A 142 2.00 3.00 0.62
CA LEU A 142 2.23 4.30 -0.02
C LEU A 142 1.27 4.55 -1.18
N LEU A 143 0.82 3.49 -1.87
CA LEU A 143 -0.21 3.60 -2.89
C LEU A 143 -1.57 4.00 -2.30
N PHE A 144 -2.05 3.36 -1.24
CA PHE A 144 -3.34 3.77 -0.66
C PHE A 144 -3.37 5.25 -0.22
N LYS A 145 -2.20 5.80 0.13
CA LYS A 145 -2.05 7.20 0.56
C LYS A 145 -1.76 8.17 -0.60
N ALA A 146 -1.16 7.70 -1.69
CA ALA A 146 -0.69 8.51 -2.82
C ALA A 146 -1.45 8.28 -4.12
N ALA A 147 -2.38 7.32 -4.18
CA ALA A 147 -2.98 6.87 -5.42
C ALA A 147 -3.95 7.91 -6.03
N ILE A 148 -3.28 8.76 -6.81
CA ILE A 148 -3.60 9.33 -8.10
C ILE A 148 -4.59 10.52 -8.10
N LYS A 149 -4.02 11.68 -7.76
CA LYS A 149 -4.54 13.03 -8.06
C LYS A 149 -4.57 13.37 -9.56
N GLY A 150 -4.42 12.38 -10.43
CA GLY A 150 -4.44 12.51 -11.89
C GLY A 150 -5.37 11.47 -12.48
N SER A 151 -6.61 11.85 -12.76
CA SER A 151 -7.47 11.02 -13.59
C SER A 151 -6.72 10.67 -14.89
N PRO A 152 -6.94 9.46 -15.47
CA PRO A 152 -6.49 9.19 -16.83
C PRO A 152 -6.89 10.38 -17.71
N PRO A 153 -6.05 10.82 -18.66
CA PRO A 153 -6.45 11.86 -19.58
C PRO A 153 -7.78 11.44 -20.19
N ALA A 154 -8.82 12.26 -19.97
CA ALA A 154 -10.13 12.00 -20.54
C ALA A 154 -9.92 11.76 -22.03
N GLN A 155 -10.44 10.65 -22.54
CA GLN A 155 -10.46 10.41 -23.97
C GLN A 155 -11.31 11.50 -24.60
N THR A 156 -10.68 12.59 -25.03
CA THR A 156 -11.28 13.52 -25.97
C THR A 156 -11.63 12.67 -27.19
N GLN A 157 -12.93 12.54 -27.46
CA GLN A 157 -13.40 12.10 -28.77
C GLN A 157 -12.79 13.08 -29.76
N GLY A 158 -11.69 12.66 -30.39
CA GLY A 158 -11.15 13.36 -31.53
C GLY A 158 -12.18 13.23 -32.64
N GLU A 159 -12.97 14.28 -32.83
CA GLU A 159 -13.41 14.62 -34.18
C GLU A 159 -12.15 14.68 -35.06
N ASP A 160 -12.30 14.16 -36.28
CA ASP A 160 -11.33 14.05 -37.37
C ASP A 160 -10.34 12.87 -37.33
N SER A 161 -10.67 11.83 -38.09
CA SER A 161 -10.13 11.71 -39.46
C SER A 161 -10.54 10.38 -40.11
N SER A 162 -10.62 10.41 -41.43
CA SER A 162 -10.99 9.37 -42.39
C SER A 162 -10.08 8.12 -42.41
N THR A 163 -9.52 7.71 -41.28
CA THR A 163 -8.82 6.43 -41.10
C THR A 163 -9.82 5.33 -40.76
N SER A 164 -9.75 4.20 -41.45
CA SER A 164 -10.61 3.05 -41.17
C SER A 164 -10.38 2.56 -39.75
N LEU A 165 -11.38 2.70 -38.88
CA LEU A 165 -11.38 2.16 -37.52
C LEU A 165 -11.15 0.65 -37.59
N SER A 166 -9.96 0.22 -37.19
CA SER A 166 -9.46 -1.16 -37.35
C SER A 166 -9.57 -1.98 -36.07
N ALA A 167 -9.89 -1.36 -34.94
CA ALA A 167 -9.99 -2.00 -33.63
C ALA A 167 -11.37 -1.85 -33.00
N CYS A 168 -11.60 -2.62 -31.95
CA CYS A 168 -12.81 -2.61 -31.17
C CYS A 168 -12.47 -2.56 -29.69
N ARG A 169 -13.03 -1.56 -29.00
CA ARG A 169 -12.97 -1.42 -27.56
C ARG A 169 -14.18 -2.09 -26.93
N ILE A 170 -13.91 -3.11 -26.12
CA ILE A 170 -14.88 -3.85 -25.34
C ILE A 170 -14.78 -3.32 -23.92
N HIS A 171 -15.79 -2.56 -23.49
CA HIS A 171 -15.79 -1.98 -22.16
C HIS A 171 -17.14 -2.16 -21.45
N GLY A 172 -17.12 -2.25 -20.13
CA GLY A 172 -18.33 -2.41 -19.32
C GLY A 172 -18.08 -3.24 -18.08
N HIS A 173 -19.15 -3.79 -17.53
CA HIS A 173 -19.08 -4.69 -16.39
C HIS A 173 -20.09 -5.81 -16.55
N LEU A 174 -19.77 -6.97 -16.01
CA LEU A 174 -20.64 -8.15 -16.04
C LEU A 174 -20.58 -8.87 -14.70
N TYR A 175 -21.67 -9.54 -14.35
CA TYR A 175 -21.82 -10.24 -13.07
C TYR A 175 -21.78 -11.75 -13.29
N VAL A 176 -20.72 -12.38 -12.82
CA VAL A 176 -20.51 -13.84 -12.92
C VAL A 176 -20.75 -14.53 -11.58
N ASN A 177 -20.97 -15.83 -11.62
CA ASN A 177 -20.94 -16.65 -10.42
C ASN A 177 -19.53 -16.65 -9.82
N LYS A 178 -19.43 -16.69 -8.49
CA LYS A 178 -18.16 -16.73 -7.76
C LYS A 178 -17.54 -18.12 -7.78
N VAL A 179 -17.22 -18.59 -8.98
CA VAL A 179 -16.59 -19.88 -9.27
C VAL A 179 -15.50 -19.67 -10.31
N ALA A 180 -14.63 -20.67 -10.49
CA ALA A 180 -13.69 -20.65 -11.60
C ALA A 180 -14.42 -20.54 -12.95
N GLY A 181 -13.84 -19.79 -13.88
CA GLY A 181 -14.44 -19.55 -15.18
C GLY A 181 -13.43 -19.09 -16.22
N ASN A 182 -13.94 -18.91 -17.43
CA ASN A 182 -13.17 -18.51 -18.59
C ASN A 182 -13.91 -17.38 -19.29
N PHE A 183 -13.37 -16.16 -19.18
CA PHE A 183 -13.78 -15.04 -20.00
C PHE A 183 -12.94 -15.05 -21.27
N HIS A 184 -13.57 -15.19 -22.43
CA HIS A 184 -12.83 -15.27 -23.69
C HIS A 184 -13.39 -14.35 -24.75
N ILE A 185 -12.48 -13.85 -25.59
CA ILE A 185 -12.76 -13.03 -26.76
C ILE A 185 -12.29 -13.81 -27.98
N THR A 186 -13.22 -14.16 -28.85
CA THR A 186 -12.99 -15.01 -30.03
C THR A 186 -13.76 -14.45 -31.24
N VAL A 187 -13.56 -15.06 -32.41
CA VAL A 187 -14.19 -14.61 -33.66
C VAL A 187 -15.68 -14.92 -33.64
N GLY A 188 -16.52 -13.90 -33.83
CA GLY A 188 -17.97 -14.03 -33.92
C GLY A 188 -18.67 -13.99 -32.57
N LYS A 189 -19.93 -13.53 -32.58
CA LYS A 189 -20.78 -13.52 -31.39
C LYS A 189 -21.08 -14.96 -30.95
N SER A 190 -21.15 -15.20 -29.65
CA SER A 190 -21.65 -16.47 -29.12
C SER A 190 -23.06 -16.74 -29.63
N ILE A 191 -23.29 -17.98 -30.05
CA ILE A 191 -24.63 -18.54 -30.15
C ILE A 191 -24.77 -19.60 -29.06
N PRO A 192 -25.81 -19.50 -28.21
CA PRO A 192 -26.05 -20.49 -27.19
C PRO A 192 -26.40 -21.84 -27.81
N HIS A 193 -25.72 -22.91 -27.40
CA HIS A 193 -25.98 -24.28 -27.85
C HIS A 193 -26.24 -25.22 -26.64
N PRO A 194 -27.05 -26.30 -26.75
CA PRO A 194 -27.38 -27.14 -25.60
C PRO A 194 -26.21 -27.89 -24.93
N ARG A 195 -25.00 -27.84 -25.51
CA ARG A 195 -23.77 -28.48 -25.02
C ARG A 195 -22.58 -27.48 -24.93
N GLY A 196 -22.87 -26.20 -24.75
CA GLY A 196 -21.87 -25.13 -24.67
C GLY A 196 -22.22 -23.95 -25.57
N HIS A 197 -21.22 -23.36 -26.23
CA HIS A 197 -21.44 -22.28 -27.18
C HIS A 197 -20.59 -22.47 -28.44
N ALA A 198 -21.15 -22.09 -29.57
CA ALA A 198 -20.45 -22.06 -30.82
C ALA A 198 -20.24 -20.61 -31.24
N HIS A 199 -19.05 -20.31 -31.72
CA HIS A 199 -18.76 -19.03 -32.34
C HIS A 199 -18.88 -19.18 -33.87
N LEU A 200 -19.63 -18.27 -34.50
CA LEU A 200 -19.79 -18.23 -35.96
C LEU A 200 -18.50 -17.71 -36.64
N ALA A 201 -17.49 -18.58 -36.76
CA ALA A 201 -16.29 -18.29 -37.54
C ALA A 201 -16.50 -18.43 -39.06
N ALA A 202 -17.61 -19.06 -39.50
CA ALA A 202 -17.82 -19.50 -40.88
C ALA A 202 -18.08 -18.37 -41.91
N LEU A 203 -18.27 -17.12 -41.47
CA LEU A 203 -18.58 -15.96 -42.34
C LEU A 203 -17.39 -15.02 -42.55
N VAL A 204 -16.22 -15.31 -41.97
CA VAL A 204 -15.04 -14.43 -42.00
C VAL A 204 -13.85 -15.21 -42.53
N SER A 205 -13.15 -14.67 -43.53
CA SER A 205 -11.96 -15.29 -44.11
C SER A 205 -10.84 -15.42 -43.07
N HIS A 206 -10.25 -16.61 -42.97
CA HIS A 206 -9.17 -16.96 -42.02
C HIS A 206 -7.93 -16.04 -42.08
N ASP A 207 -7.73 -15.30 -43.16
CA ASP A 207 -6.57 -14.42 -43.38
C ASP A 207 -6.67 -13.05 -42.68
N SER A 208 -7.73 -12.79 -41.90
CA SER A 208 -8.03 -11.45 -41.35
C SER A 208 -8.12 -11.37 -39.82
N PHE A 209 -7.78 -12.44 -39.09
CA PHE A 209 -7.82 -12.43 -37.63
C PHE A 209 -6.57 -11.75 -37.08
N ASN A 210 -6.75 -10.83 -36.14
CA ASN A 210 -5.64 -10.17 -35.46
C ASN A 210 -6.01 -9.97 -33.98
N PHE A 211 -5.61 -10.91 -33.14
CA PHE A 211 -5.87 -10.85 -31.70
C PHE A 211 -4.87 -9.98 -30.92
N SER A 212 -4.11 -9.12 -31.61
CA SER A 212 -3.35 -8.06 -30.93
C SER A 212 -4.31 -7.22 -30.11
N HIS A 213 -3.97 -6.99 -28.85
CA HIS A 213 -4.88 -6.35 -27.91
C HIS A 213 -4.12 -5.54 -26.87
N ARG A 214 -4.83 -4.57 -26.31
CA ARG A 214 -4.41 -3.77 -25.18
C ARG A 214 -5.46 -3.88 -24.09
N ILE A 215 -5.02 -4.12 -22.87
CA ILE A 215 -5.89 -4.15 -21.69
C ILE A 215 -5.78 -2.78 -21.05
N ASP A 216 -6.78 -1.95 -21.25
CA ASP A 216 -6.82 -0.59 -20.69
C ASP A 216 -7.14 -0.65 -19.18
N HIS A 217 -8.11 -1.48 -18.79
CA HIS A 217 -8.40 -1.77 -17.40
C HIS A 217 -9.06 -3.16 -17.22
N LEU A 218 -8.60 -3.93 -16.23
CA LEU A 218 -9.25 -5.17 -15.82
C LEU A 218 -9.25 -5.30 -14.30
N SER A 219 -10.43 -5.28 -13.69
CA SER A 219 -10.59 -5.41 -12.24
C SER A 219 -11.77 -6.29 -11.84
N PHE A 220 -11.72 -6.79 -10.60
CA PHE A 220 -12.70 -7.72 -10.04
C PHE A 220 -13.29 -7.15 -8.75
N GLY A 221 -14.61 -7.21 -8.62
CA GLY A 221 -15.37 -6.59 -7.54
C GLY A 221 -15.60 -5.10 -7.73
N GLU A 222 -15.78 -4.39 -6.62
CA GLU A 222 -16.02 -2.95 -6.65
C GLU A 222 -14.71 -2.20 -6.93
N ALA A 223 -14.77 -1.26 -7.88
CA ALA A 223 -13.62 -0.47 -8.30
C ALA A 223 -13.35 0.64 -7.28
N ILE A 224 -12.26 0.50 -6.54
CA ILE A 224 -11.82 1.51 -5.57
C ILE A 224 -10.77 2.38 -6.25
N PRO A 225 -10.88 3.72 -6.19
CA PRO A 225 -9.87 4.60 -6.76
C PRO A 225 -8.52 4.34 -6.09
N GLY A 226 -7.52 4.12 -6.93
CA GLY A 226 -6.13 4.02 -6.50
C GLY A 226 -5.57 2.61 -6.37
N ILE A 227 -6.36 1.58 -6.65
CA ILE A 227 -5.85 0.23 -6.90
C ILE A 227 -5.47 0.14 -8.38
N ILE A 228 -4.19 -0.12 -8.65
CA ILE A 228 -3.69 -0.40 -10.00
C ILE A 228 -3.67 -1.92 -10.16
N SER A 229 -4.35 -2.44 -11.17
CA SER A 229 -4.42 -3.88 -11.42
C SER A 229 -3.25 -4.37 -12.30
N PRO A 230 -2.77 -5.61 -12.12
CA PRO A 230 -1.58 -6.09 -12.83
C PRO A 230 -1.66 -6.16 -14.36
N LEU A 231 -2.85 -6.17 -14.95
CA LEU A 231 -2.99 -6.17 -16.42
C LEU A 231 -3.29 -4.77 -16.99
N ASP A 232 -3.43 -3.75 -16.16
CA ASP A 232 -3.76 -2.40 -16.62
C ASP A 232 -2.63 -1.82 -17.48
N GLY A 233 -2.99 -1.28 -18.64
CA GLY A 233 -2.04 -0.71 -19.60
C GLY A 233 -1.15 -1.71 -20.35
N THR A 234 -1.39 -3.01 -20.21
CA THR A 234 -0.62 -4.04 -20.93
C THR A 234 -1.03 -4.11 -22.40
N GLU A 235 -0.06 -4.32 -23.29
CA GLU A 235 -0.29 -4.41 -24.74
C GLU A 235 0.47 -5.62 -25.31
N LYS A 236 -0.23 -6.40 -26.13
CA LYS A 236 0.30 -7.57 -26.83
C LYS A 236 0.03 -7.43 -28.32
N VAL A 237 1.10 -7.43 -29.10
CA VAL A 237 1.03 -7.36 -30.57
C VAL A 237 1.63 -8.64 -31.12
N SER A 238 0.89 -9.32 -32.01
CA SER A 238 1.38 -10.49 -32.73
C SER A 238 1.36 -10.23 -34.24
N ALA A 239 2.36 -10.78 -34.93
CA ALA A 239 2.45 -10.75 -36.39
C ALA A 239 1.60 -11.84 -37.05
N ASP A 240 1.28 -12.91 -36.32
CA ASP A 240 0.53 -14.06 -36.82
C ASP A 240 -0.98 -13.89 -36.57
N SER A 241 -1.80 -14.29 -37.54
CA SER A 241 -3.26 -14.15 -37.44
C SER A 241 -3.90 -15.14 -36.47
N ASN A 242 -3.32 -16.33 -36.33
CA ASN A 242 -3.85 -17.44 -35.53
C ASN A 242 -3.14 -17.55 -34.18
N HIS A 243 -3.15 -16.48 -33.39
CA HIS A 243 -2.56 -16.47 -32.05
C HIS A 243 -3.58 -16.80 -30.96
N MET A 244 -3.15 -17.56 -29.95
CA MET A 244 -3.89 -17.82 -28.73
C MET A 244 -3.16 -17.17 -27.55
N PHE A 245 -3.80 -16.18 -26.93
CA PHE A 245 -3.35 -15.52 -25.71
C PHE A 245 -4.12 -16.09 -24.52
N GLN A 246 -3.41 -16.61 -23.52
CA GLN A 246 -4.01 -17.17 -22.32
C GLN A 246 -3.48 -16.45 -21.08
N TYR A 247 -4.41 -15.92 -20.28
CA TYR A 247 -4.16 -15.30 -18.99
C TYR A 247 -4.74 -16.20 -17.91
N PHE A 248 -3.89 -16.70 -17.03
CA PHE A 248 -4.28 -17.44 -15.84
C PHE A 248 -4.31 -16.47 -14.66
N ILE A 249 -5.52 -16.14 -14.21
CA ILE A 249 -5.78 -15.13 -13.19
C ILE A 249 -6.19 -15.84 -11.89
N THR A 250 -5.52 -15.53 -10.79
CA THR A 250 -5.93 -16.00 -9.47
C THR A 250 -6.46 -14.81 -8.67
N ILE A 251 -7.75 -14.83 -8.38
CA ILE A 251 -8.48 -13.76 -7.71
C ILE A 251 -8.46 -14.01 -6.19
N VAL A 252 -8.08 -13.00 -5.42
CA VAL A 252 -8.04 -13.01 -3.96
C VAL A 252 -9.04 -11.97 -3.42
N PRO A 253 -10.15 -12.41 -2.82
CA PRO A 253 -11.10 -11.52 -2.16
C PRO A 253 -10.43 -10.64 -1.12
N THR A 254 -10.72 -9.34 -1.15
CA THR A 254 -10.14 -8.35 -0.24
C THR A 254 -11.22 -7.47 0.38
N LYS A 255 -11.41 -7.56 1.70
CA LYS A 255 -12.32 -6.65 2.43
C LYS A 255 -11.54 -5.45 2.93
N LEU A 256 -11.85 -4.28 2.39
CA LEU A 256 -11.26 -3.02 2.82
C LEU A 256 -12.19 -2.38 3.85
N ASN A 257 -11.66 -2.10 5.05
CA ASN A 257 -12.36 -1.34 6.08
C ASN A 257 -11.46 -0.21 6.59
N THR A 258 -11.68 0.97 6.04
CA THR A 258 -10.95 2.22 6.34
C THR A 258 -11.91 3.23 6.93
N TYR A 259 -11.43 4.29 7.59
CA TYR A 259 -12.31 5.31 8.21
C TYR A 259 -13.28 5.98 7.21
N LYS A 260 -12.92 6.06 5.93
CA LYS A 260 -13.72 6.71 4.88
C LYS A 260 -14.48 5.75 3.96
N VAL A 261 -13.99 4.54 3.77
CA VAL A 261 -14.47 3.61 2.75
C VAL A 261 -14.50 2.20 3.34
N SER A 262 -15.64 1.54 3.20
CA SER A 262 -15.80 0.11 3.45
C SER A 262 -16.31 -0.51 2.16
N ALA A 263 -15.50 -1.39 1.57
CA ALA A 263 -15.78 -1.96 0.25
C ALA A 263 -15.16 -3.35 0.10
N GLU A 264 -15.83 -4.20 -0.66
CA GLU A 264 -15.34 -5.52 -1.04
C GLU A 264 -14.73 -5.42 -2.45
N THR A 265 -13.41 -5.52 -2.50
CA THR A 265 -12.63 -5.49 -3.73
C THR A 265 -11.89 -6.80 -3.89
N HIS A 266 -11.29 -7.04 -5.04
CA HIS A 266 -10.51 -8.25 -5.27
C HIS A 266 -9.17 -7.86 -5.85
N GLN A 267 -8.11 -8.40 -5.26
CA GLN A 267 -6.78 -8.36 -5.85
C GLN A 267 -6.62 -9.60 -6.72
N TYR A 268 -5.70 -9.56 -7.68
CA TYR A 268 -5.39 -10.76 -8.44
C TYR A 268 -3.92 -10.82 -8.82
N SER A 269 -3.46 -12.03 -9.10
CA SER A 269 -2.19 -12.29 -9.78
C SER A 269 -2.47 -12.87 -11.15
N VAL A 270 -1.52 -12.69 -12.08
CA VAL A 270 -1.66 -13.16 -13.46
C VAL A 270 -0.40 -13.89 -13.91
N THR A 271 -0.61 -14.97 -14.66
CA THR A 271 0.41 -15.66 -15.45
C THR A 271 -0.02 -15.69 -16.91
N GLU A 272 0.90 -15.39 -17.82
CA GLU A 272 0.61 -15.26 -19.25
C GLU A 272 1.20 -16.43 -20.03
N GLN A 273 0.47 -16.93 -21.01
CA GLN A 273 0.93 -17.95 -21.94
C GLN A 273 0.47 -17.59 -23.36
N GLU A 274 1.39 -17.65 -24.31
CA GLU A 274 1.13 -17.33 -25.71
C GLU A 274 1.47 -18.54 -26.59
N ARG A 275 0.61 -18.84 -27.57
CA ARG A 275 0.83 -19.95 -28.50
C ARG A 275 0.26 -19.65 -29.87
N VAL A 276 1.07 -19.87 -30.92
CA VAL A 276 0.61 -19.87 -32.31
C VAL A 276 -0.13 -21.17 -32.61
N ILE A 277 -1.31 -21.06 -33.20
CA ILE A 277 -2.12 -22.20 -33.63
C ILE A 277 -1.80 -22.53 -35.09
N ASN A 278 -1.30 -23.74 -35.32
CA ASN A 278 -0.99 -24.26 -36.64
C ASN A 278 -1.42 -25.72 -36.73
N HIS A 279 -2.59 -25.93 -37.33
CA HIS A 279 -3.21 -27.25 -37.49
C HIS A 279 -2.34 -28.21 -38.32
N ALA A 280 -1.54 -27.69 -39.27
CA ALA A 280 -0.64 -28.51 -40.09
C ALA A 280 0.60 -28.98 -39.33
N ALA A 281 1.04 -28.23 -38.32
CA ALA A 281 2.16 -28.58 -37.44
C ALA A 281 1.71 -29.35 -36.18
N GLY A 282 0.45 -29.79 -36.11
CA GLY A 282 -0.11 -30.51 -34.96
C GLY A 282 -0.52 -29.62 -33.77
N SER A 283 -0.47 -28.29 -33.91
CA SER A 283 -0.96 -27.35 -32.90
C SER A 283 -2.45 -27.10 -33.10
N HIS A 284 -3.27 -27.93 -32.44
CA HIS A 284 -4.72 -27.77 -32.39
C HIS A 284 -5.13 -26.81 -31.26
N GLY A 285 -6.08 -25.92 -31.56
CA GLY A 285 -6.64 -24.99 -30.60
C GLY A 285 -7.51 -23.93 -31.27
N VAL A 286 -8.12 -23.08 -30.46
CA VAL A 286 -8.91 -21.93 -30.92
C VAL A 286 -8.06 -20.67 -30.71
N SER A 287 -7.90 -19.87 -31.77
CA SER A 287 -7.28 -18.55 -31.68
C SER A 287 -8.20 -17.57 -30.97
N GLY A 288 -7.64 -16.71 -30.12
CA GLY A 288 -8.41 -15.81 -29.30
C GLY A 288 -7.67 -15.36 -28.06
N ILE A 289 -8.36 -14.57 -27.25
CA ILE A 289 -7.89 -14.09 -25.96
C ILE A 289 -8.70 -14.81 -24.89
N PHE A 290 -8.03 -15.54 -24.00
CA PHE A 290 -8.69 -16.34 -22.96
C PHE A 290 -8.18 -15.90 -21.59
N MET A 291 -9.09 -15.48 -20.73
CA MET A 291 -8.83 -15.09 -19.35
C MET A 291 -9.48 -16.14 -18.45
N LYS A 292 -8.67 -17.13 -18.07
CA LYS A 292 -9.06 -18.18 -17.15
C LYS A 292 -8.85 -17.67 -15.74
N TYR A 293 -9.92 -17.49 -15.00
CA TYR A 293 -9.86 -16.99 -13.64
C TYR A 293 -10.28 -18.07 -12.64
N ASP A 294 -9.57 -18.11 -11.52
CA ASP A 294 -9.88 -18.96 -10.37
C ASP A 294 -9.91 -18.11 -9.10
N ILE A 295 -10.74 -18.49 -8.14
CA ILE A 295 -10.99 -17.72 -6.92
C ILE A 295 -10.34 -18.42 -5.73
N SER A 296 -9.48 -17.70 -5.02
CA SER A 296 -8.84 -18.20 -3.81
C SER A 296 -9.84 -18.34 -2.67
N SER A 297 -9.70 -19.40 -1.88
CA SER A 297 -10.45 -19.60 -0.63
C SER A 297 -9.94 -18.71 0.52
N LEU A 298 -8.79 -18.07 0.34
CA LEU A 298 -8.21 -17.12 1.27
C LEU A 298 -8.67 -15.71 0.93
N MET A 299 -9.13 -14.99 1.94
CA MET A 299 -9.54 -13.59 1.87
C MET A 299 -8.58 -12.74 2.68
N VAL A 300 -8.23 -11.58 2.14
CA VAL A 300 -7.42 -10.58 2.83
C VAL A 300 -8.32 -9.51 3.42
N LYS A 301 -8.28 -9.32 4.73
CA LYS A 301 -8.99 -8.26 5.42
C LYS A 301 -8.01 -7.15 5.76
N VAL A 302 -8.25 -5.99 5.18
CA VAL A 302 -7.41 -4.80 5.31
C VAL A 302 -8.14 -3.81 6.21
N THR A 303 -7.62 -3.61 7.42
CA THR A 303 -8.23 -2.71 8.41
C THR A 303 -7.29 -1.55 8.73
N GLU A 304 -7.82 -0.33 8.69
CA GLU A 304 -7.09 0.84 9.18
C GLU A 304 -7.18 0.86 10.71
N THR A 305 -6.03 0.77 11.38
CA THR A 305 -5.98 0.81 12.85
C THR A 305 -5.22 2.03 13.34
N HIS A 306 -5.49 2.43 14.58
CA HIS A 306 -4.82 3.56 15.23
C HIS A 306 -4.15 3.09 16.52
N MET A 307 -3.03 3.71 16.88
CA MET A 307 -2.42 3.42 18.17
C MET A 307 -3.38 3.88 19.29
N PRO A 308 -3.69 3.01 20.25
CA PRO A 308 -4.55 3.40 21.34
C PRO A 308 -3.85 4.36 22.33
N LEU A 309 -4.62 5.23 23.00
CA LEU A 309 -4.10 6.28 23.90
C LEU A 309 -3.25 5.73 25.05
N TRP A 310 -3.65 4.61 25.66
CA TRP A 310 -2.94 3.99 26.77
C TRP A 310 -1.57 3.45 26.35
N GLN A 311 -1.50 2.88 25.15
CA GLN A 311 -0.24 2.40 24.58
C GLN A 311 0.70 3.57 24.27
N PHE A 312 0.18 4.69 23.77
CA PHE A 312 0.95 5.92 23.61
C PHE A 312 1.49 6.45 24.95
N LEU A 313 0.68 6.50 26.00
CA LEU A 313 1.12 6.95 27.33
C LEU A 313 2.22 6.06 27.92
N ILE A 314 2.10 4.74 27.77
CA ILE A 314 3.13 3.77 28.20
C ILE A 314 4.44 4.03 27.45
N ARG A 315 4.38 4.25 26.12
CA ARG A 315 5.56 4.56 25.30
C ARG A 315 6.20 5.89 25.71
N LEU A 316 5.41 6.93 25.96
CA LEU A 316 5.91 8.22 26.42
C LEU A 316 6.62 8.12 27.78
N CYS A 317 6.03 7.37 28.73
CA CYS A 317 6.66 7.10 30.02
C CYS A 317 7.99 6.35 29.86
N GLY A 318 8.03 5.36 28.96
CA GLY A 318 9.24 4.61 28.62
C GLY A 318 10.35 5.49 28.04
N ILE A 319 10.03 6.46 27.18
CA ILE A 319 11.00 7.41 26.61
C ILE A 319 11.60 8.29 27.73
N ILE A 320 10.75 8.89 28.57
CA ILE A 320 11.18 9.78 29.65
C ILE A 320 12.04 9.00 30.66
N GLY A 321 11.57 7.83 31.12
CA GLY A 321 12.29 6.98 32.07
C GLY A 321 13.59 6.41 31.50
N GLY A 322 13.59 6.03 30.22
CA GLY A 322 14.76 5.51 29.52
C GLY A 322 15.88 6.56 29.40
N ILE A 323 15.54 7.79 29.02
CA ILE A 323 16.53 8.88 28.89
C ILE A 323 17.08 9.27 30.27
N PHE A 324 16.23 9.31 31.29
CA PHE A 324 16.66 9.60 32.65
C PHE A 324 17.67 8.56 33.17
N SER A 325 17.36 7.28 33.02
CA SER A 325 18.22 6.17 33.46
C SER A 325 19.55 6.14 32.70
N THR A 326 19.50 6.27 31.37
CA THR A 326 20.71 6.24 30.52
C THR A 326 21.61 7.44 30.76
N THR A 327 21.07 8.64 30.99
CA THR A 327 21.87 9.83 31.33
C THR A 327 22.67 9.62 32.62
N GLY A 328 22.04 9.05 33.65
CA GLY A 328 22.72 8.73 34.91
C GLY A 328 23.82 7.67 34.74
N MET A 329 23.56 6.63 33.96
CA MET A 329 24.54 5.58 33.68
C MET A 329 25.73 6.11 32.87
N ILE A 330 25.49 6.95 31.85
CA ILE A 330 26.54 7.59 31.05
C ILE A 330 27.39 8.51 31.92
N HIS A 331 26.77 9.31 32.79
CA HIS A 331 27.51 10.18 33.70
C HIS A 331 28.44 9.38 34.63
N SER A 332 27.95 8.26 35.19
CA SER A 332 28.74 7.36 36.03
C SER A 332 29.91 6.72 35.25
N LEU A 333 29.64 6.26 34.02
CA LEU A 333 30.66 5.66 33.15
C LEU A 333 31.74 6.66 32.75
N VAL A 334 31.35 7.89 32.38
CA VAL A 334 32.30 8.96 32.03
C VAL A 334 33.13 9.35 33.25
N GLY A 335 32.52 9.47 34.43
CA GLY A 335 33.25 9.70 35.68
C GLY A 335 34.29 8.61 35.94
N PHE A 336 33.89 7.34 35.85
CA PHE A 336 34.81 6.20 36.01
C PHE A 336 35.95 6.20 34.98
N LEU A 337 35.66 6.49 33.71
CA LEU A 337 36.68 6.58 32.66
C LEU A 337 37.66 7.73 32.90
N VAL A 338 37.16 8.91 33.30
CA VAL A 338 38.01 10.05 33.67
C VAL A 338 38.89 9.70 34.86
N ASP A 339 38.33 9.08 35.90
CA ASP A 339 39.10 8.66 37.08
C ASP A 339 40.18 7.64 36.73
N VAL A 340 39.87 6.64 35.90
CA VAL A 340 40.84 5.64 35.44
C VAL A 340 41.93 6.26 34.58
N ILE A 341 41.59 7.17 33.66
CA ILE A 341 42.56 7.84 32.77
C ILE A 341 43.44 8.81 33.57
N CYS A 342 42.85 9.63 34.45
CA CYS A 342 43.59 10.55 35.33
C CYS A 342 44.49 9.79 36.31
N CYS A 343 44.05 8.65 36.87
CA CYS A 343 44.86 7.82 37.74
C CYS A 343 45.97 7.07 36.99
N ARG A 344 45.72 6.58 35.76
CA ARG A 344 46.75 5.87 34.97
C ARG A 344 47.79 6.78 34.33
N PHE A 345 47.44 8.01 33.95
CA PHE A 345 48.36 8.92 33.24
C PHE A 345 49.06 9.94 34.16
N GLN A 346 48.83 9.91 35.47
CA GLN A 346 49.54 10.72 36.46
C GLN A 346 49.62 12.22 36.10
N MET A 347 48.58 12.77 35.47
CA MET A 347 48.46 14.22 35.28
C MET A 347 48.08 14.83 36.63
N GLY A 348 49.09 15.19 37.41
CA GLY A 348 48.93 15.89 38.67
C GLY A 348 48.25 17.23 38.45
N ILE A 349 46.94 17.28 38.71
CA ILE A 349 46.19 18.27 39.51
C ILE A 349 44.81 17.64 39.70
N TYR A 350 44.69 16.74 40.68
CA TYR A 350 43.39 16.37 41.25
C TYR A 350 43.54 16.45 42.76
N LYS A 351 42.94 17.47 43.38
CA LYS A 351 42.84 17.54 44.84
C LYS A 351 41.79 16.50 45.26
N PRO A 352 42.13 15.52 46.12
CA PRO A 352 41.17 14.53 46.56
C PRO A 352 40.11 15.20 47.44
N THR A 353 38.84 15.03 47.06
CA THR A 353 37.68 15.39 47.88
C THR A 353 37.68 14.52 49.13
N LYS A 354 37.77 15.12 50.31
CA LYS A 354 37.68 14.41 51.60
C LYS A 354 36.29 13.82 51.77
N HIS A 355 36.17 12.50 51.64
CA HIS A 355 35.05 11.74 52.19
C HIS A 355 35.17 11.77 53.73
N ILE A 356 34.27 12.49 54.40
CA ILE A 356 34.08 12.35 55.85
C ILE A 356 33.11 11.19 56.06
N ASN A 357 33.64 10.13 56.68
CA ASN A 357 32.87 8.99 57.17
C ASN A 357 31.97 9.42 58.33
N THR A 358 30.67 9.17 58.20
CA THR A 358 29.79 8.95 59.36
C THR A 358 28.92 7.73 59.10
N HIS A 359 29.28 6.64 59.76
CA HIS A 359 28.39 5.50 60.02
C HIS A 359 27.15 6.00 60.79
N ILE A 360 25.96 5.54 60.41
CA ILE A 360 24.84 5.16 61.30
C ILE A 360 23.79 4.37 60.48
N SER A 361 23.63 3.11 60.89
CA SER A 361 22.49 2.17 60.84
C SER A 361 21.50 2.07 59.66
N GLU A 362 21.23 0.81 59.34
CA GLU A 362 20.12 0.23 58.56
C GLU A 362 18.75 0.89 58.74
N GLY A 363 17.97 0.93 57.64
CA GLY A 363 16.51 0.95 57.68
C GLY A 363 15.86 2.13 56.94
N PHE A 364 14.86 1.79 56.10
CA PHE A 364 13.85 2.65 55.48
C PHE A 364 14.12 3.26 54.08
N ILE A 365 13.70 2.49 53.07
CA ILE A 365 12.55 2.77 52.18
C ILE A 365 12.53 4.13 51.45
N PHE A 366 12.54 4.04 50.11
CA PHE A 366 11.89 4.96 49.14
C PHE A 366 11.88 6.46 49.52
N SER A 367 12.87 7.22 49.06
CA SER A 367 12.63 8.61 48.60
C SER A 367 13.96 9.22 48.13
N SER A 368 14.35 9.00 46.88
CA SER A 368 15.42 9.79 46.21
C SER A 368 15.40 9.57 44.70
N SER A 369 14.24 9.79 44.07
CA SER A 369 14.11 9.80 42.60
C SER A 369 13.67 11.18 42.07
N LEU A 370 14.11 12.26 42.74
CA LEU A 370 13.82 13.64 42.34
C LEU A 370 15.07 14.51 42.52
N ILE A 371 16.16 14.17 41.82
CA ILE A 371 17.42 14.95 41.87
C ILE A 371 17.77 15.60 40.52
N PHE A 372 16.95 15.42 39.48
CA PHE A 372 17.26 15.93 38.13
C PHE A 372 16.40 17.11 37.66
N PHE A 373 15.60 17.68 38.55
CA PHE A 373 15.25 19.10 38.47
C PHE A 373 15.86 19.78 39.70
N LYS A 374 17.03 20.38 39.51
CA LYS A 374 17.64 21.29 40.48
C LYS A 374 18.23 22.47 39.73
#